data_AF-A0A9P7K3F0-F1
#
_entry.id   AF-A0A9P7K3F0-F1
#
_cell.length_a   1.000
_cell.length_b   1.000
_cell.length_c   1.000
_cell.angle_alpha   90.00
_cell.angle_beta   90.00
_cell.angle_gamma   90.00
#
_symmetry.space_group_name_H-M   'P 1'
#
loop_
_entity.id
_entity.type
_entity.pdbx_description
1 polymer ?
#
loop_
_entity_poly.entity_id
_entity_poly.type
_entity_poly.pdbx_seq_one_letter_code
_entity_poly.pdbx_strand_id
1 'polypeptide(L)'
;MLHILRHHKPPERELSPAPPPRIDLRRPPVTPGRSVSSSSRHRIKSLSLKSAASDYFDYYVPLVSTPPTSNKRRAKSPFSGPSLSTPSKRVRKFKNISHLWEEEGVPVQVQDTRFKICARRLAKIAPEWSSASQGDDVVYLDDSGVCATDFEKLVDLDIQLQHNSYVISAKFNDVLAILRVSISLHSVEYIQWALGYLEKWFPTKLVAFDEVLANQQPETATAACIALLRQGDDAPLLKSAFYALICRGSEAGEPKSYSLNEEHTEMLTAHDHRQMLKAIRELAALWITAAASPTLSHLLPLCPTRAETIRPAPIVCGYPRTGTSTSTSRGTQSTFMWRGTQQFEPPTPRPTPGPTYNPTSRTCVSHDAEQMMCIHARLVHNSGMLRRFACDPLRGLRALADLRWEDEGLCGACANARRAVWRAERERVWALMDGWFEGDWDSG
;
A
#
# COMPACT_ATOMS: atom_id res chain seq x y z
N MET A 1 33.02 -26.33 -35.09
CA MET A 1 32.35 -27.35 -34.28
C MET A 1 31.27 -26.67 -33.44
N LEU A 2 30.05 -26.58 -33.98
CA LEU A 2 28.89 -25.98 -33.32
C LEU A 2 28.04 -27.11 -32.74
N HIS A 3 27.93 -27.17 -31.41
CA HIS A 3 27.05 -28.13 -30.72
C HIS A 3 25.65 -27.54 -30.60
N ILE A 4 24.70 -28.15 -31.31
CA ILE A 4 23.26 -27.90 -31.22
C ILE A 4 22.71 -28.68 -30.03
N LEU A 5 22.18 -27.97 -29.03
CA LEU A 5 21.40 -28.56 -27.94
C LEU A 5 19.93 -28.69 -28.39
N ARG A 6 19.47 -29.94 -28.58
CA ARG A 6 18.06 -30.28 -28.77
C ARG A 6 17.39 -30.37 -27.39
N HIS A 7 16.39 -29.52 -27.16
CA HIS A 7 15.49 -29.65 -26.01
C HIS A 7 14.47 -30.77 -26.28
N HIS A 8 14.44 -31.77 -25.39
CA HIS A 8 13.39 -32.79 -25.35
C HIS A 8 12.13 -32.21 -24.70
N LYS A 9 11.02 -32.26 -25.45
CA LYS A 9 9.67 -31.95 -24.97
C LYS A 9 9.13 -33.18 -24.20
N PRO A 10 8.61 -33.06 -22.96
CA PRO A 10 8.02 -34.18 -22.25
C PRO A 10 6.63 -34.53 -22.82
N PRO A 11 6.16 -35.78 -22.65
CA PRO A 11 4.91 -36.25 -23.23
C PRO A 11 3.69 -35.66 -22.51
N GLU A 12 2.73 -35.17 -23.30
CA GLU A 12 1.41 -34.73 -22.85
C GLU A 12 0.65 -35.92 -22.25
N ARG A 13 0.25 -35.80 -20.97
CA ARG A 13 -0.72 -36.71 -20.35
C ARG A 13 -2.12 -36.31 -20.78
N GLU A 14 -2.79 -37.19 -21.52
CA GLU A 14 -4.22 -37.10 -21.80
C GLU A 14 -5.02 -37.11 -20.49
N LEU A 15 -5.70 -36.00 -20.21
CA LEU A 15 -6.69 -35.87 -19.14
C LEU A 15 -8.03 -36.43 -19.64
N SER A 16 -8.52 -37.48 -18.97
CA SER A 16 -9.87 -38.01 -19.18
C SER A 16 -10.94 -36.94 -18.87
N PRO A 17 -12.02 -36.87 -19.67
CA PRO A 17 -13.09 -35.89 -19.45
C PRO A 17 -13.91 -36.24 -18.20
N ALA A 18 -14.16 -35.23 -17.37
CA ALA A 18 -15.01 -35.32 -16.20
C ALA A 18 -16.49 -35.58 -16.59
N PRO A 19 -17.24 -36.37 -15.80
CA PRO A 19 -18.66 -36.60 -16.06
C PRO A 19 -19.52 -35.35 -15.76
N PRO A 20 -20.63 -35.14 -16.49
CA PRO A 20 -21.49 -33.98 -16.31
C PRO A 20 -22.28 -34.03 -14.98
N PRO A 21 -22.61 -32.86 -14.40
CA PRO A 21 -23.35 -32.78 -13.14
C PRO A 21 -24.81 -33.21 -13.31
N ARG A 22 -25.30 -34.01 -12.35
CA ARG A 22 -26.72 -34.38 -12.24
C ARG A 22 -27.54 -33.18 -11.78
N ILE A 23 -28.55 -32.82 -12.58
CA ILE A 23 -29.55 -31.79 -12.27
C ILE A 23 -30.69 -32.45 -11.50
N ASP A 24 -30.80 -32.16 -10.21
CA ASP A 24 -31.95 -32.54 -9.38
C ASP A 24 -33.12 -31.56 -9.61
N LEU A 25 -34.11 -31.99 -10.38
CA LEU A 25 -35.39 -31.31 -10.56
C LEU A 25 -36.38 -31.77 -9.47
N ARG A 26 -36.40 -31.07 -8.33
CA ARG A 26 -37.57 -31.06 -7.44
C ARG A 26 -37.83 -29.66 -6.89
N ARG A 27 -38.74 -28.92 -7.52
CA ARG A 27 -39.47 -27.79 -6.92
C ARG A 27 -40.94 -28.18 -6.74
N PRO A 28 -41.55 -27.93 -5.56
CA PRO A 28 -42.99 -28.05 -5.38
C PRO A 28 -43.74 -26.80 -5.92
N PRO A 29 -45.05 -26.91 -6.19
CA PRO A 29 -45.84 -25.89 -6.88
C PRO A 29 -46.22 -24.71 -5.97
N VAL A 30 -46.21 -23.51 -6.56
CA VAL A 30 -46.65 -22.25 -5.95
C VAL A 30 -48.16 -22.08 -6.19
N THR A 31 -48.92 -21.96 -5.10
CA THR A 31 -50.34 -21.52 -5.12
C THR A 31 -50.46 -20.00 -5.22
N PRO A 32 -51.42 -19.46 -6.00
CA PRO A 32 -51.65 -18.02 -6.10
C PRO A 32 -52.62 -17.54 -5.00
N GLY A 33 -52.23 -16.50 -4.27
CA GLY A 33 -53.03 -15.95 -3.18
C GLY A 33 -52.94 -14.44 -3.06
N ARG A 34 -54.06 -13.80 -3.42
CA ARG A 34 -54.62 -12.53 -2.91
C ARG A 34 -53.86 -11.20 -3.14
N SER A 35 -54.49 -10.41 -3.98
CA SER A 35 -54.44 -8.94 -4.00
C SER A 35 -54.87 -8.34 -2.66
N VAL A 36 -54.01 -7.49 -2.10
CA VAL A 36 -54.38 -6.51 -1.08
C VAL A 36 -53.83 -5.16 -1.51
N SER A 37 -54.75 -4.26 -1.85
CA SER A 37 -54.50 -2.85 -2.04
C SER A 37 -54.21 -2.20 -0.69
N SER A 38 -53.02 -1.62 -0.50
CA SER A 38 -52.80 -0.65 0.57
C SER A 38 -51.83 0.42 0.10
N SER A 39 -52.38 1.60 -0.16
CA SER A 39 -51.64 2.85 -0.35
C SER A 39 -50.93 3.18 0.97
N SER A 40 -49.61 3.06 1.02
CA SER A 40 -48.79 3.40 2.19
C SER A 40 -47.76 4.46 1.80
N ARG A 41 -47.95 5.67 2.33
CA ARG A 41 -46.97 6.76 2.24
C ARG A 41 -45.76 6.37 3.08
N HIS A 42 -44.65 6.03 2.43
CA HIS A 42 -43.38 5.80 3.10
C HIS A 42 -42.82 7.11 3.66
N ARG A 43 -43.03 7.33 4.96
CA ARG A 43 -42.23 8.26 5.76
C ARG A 43 -40.90 7.57 6.04
N ILE A 44 -39.88 7.91 5.26
CA ILE A 44 -38.50 7.46 5.50
C ILE A 44 -38.09 8.01 6.87
N LYS A 45 -38.03 7.15 7.88
CA LYS A 45 -37.44 7.47 9.18
C LYS A 45 -35.93 7.55 8.94
N SER A 46 -35.33 8.71 9.20
CA SER A 46 -33.89 8.89 9.23
C SER A 46 -33.31 7.99 10.33
N LEU A 47 -32.83 6.80 9.96
CA LEU A 47 -32.04 5.96 10.84
C LEU A 47 -30.73 6.70 11.13
N SER A 48 -30.42 6.86 12.42
CA SER A 48 -29.17 7.46 12.86
C SER A 48 -28.01 6.57 12.38
N LEU A 49 -27.18 7.09 11.46
CA LEU A 49 -25.99 6.43 10.93
C LEU A 49 -25.05 5.87 12.02
N LYS A 50 -25.08 6.45 13.22
CA LYS A 50 -24.29 5.97 14.38
C LYS A 50 -24.74 4.59 14.89
N SER A 51 -26.04 4.28 14.83
CA SER A 51 -26.56 2.96 15.28
C SER A 51 -26.26 1.87 14.26
N ALA A 52 -26.40 2.16 12.95
CA ALA A 52 -26.09 1.20 11.90
C ALA A 52 -24.59 0.83 11.85
N ALA A 53 -23.70 1.79 12.17
CA ALA A 53 -22.27 1.51 12.31
C ALA A 53 -21.99 0.64 13.55
N SER A 54 -22.63 0.90 14.69
CA SER A 54 -22.47 0.11 15.92
C SER A 54 -22.90 -1.35 15.72
N ASP A 55 -24.09 -1.57 15.16
CA ASP A 55 -24.63 -2.92 14.92
C ASP A 55 -23.78 -3.69 13.90
N TYR A 56 -23.14 -2.99 12.96
CA TYR A 56 -22.20 -3.58 12.02
C TYR A 56 -20.86 -3.94 12.68
N PHE A 57 -20.37 -3.16 13.64
CA PHE A 57 -19.12 -3.47 14.35
C PHE A 57 -19.27 -4.66 15.31
N ASP A 58 -20.38 -4.76 16.03
CA ASP A 58 -20.65 -5.85 16.98
C ASP A 58 -20.79 -7.22 16.28
N TYR A 59 -21.18 -7.24 15.00
CA TYR A 59 -21.33 -8.47 14.23
C TYR A 59 -20.04 -8.92 13.51
N TYR A 60 -19.07 -8.02 13.29
CA TYR A 60 -17.91 -8.27 12.42
C TYR A 60 -16.55 -8.19 13.12
N VAL A 61 -16.45 -7.61 14.33
CA VAL A 61 -15.21 -7.61 15.12
C VAL A 61 -15.49 -8.30 16.46
N PRO A 62 -15.31 -9.63 16.56
CA PRO A 62 -15.38 -10.29 17.86
C PRO A 62 -14.29 -9.68 18.75
N LEU A 63 -14.71 -8.97 19.80
CA LEU A 63 -13.81 -8.51 20.85
C LEU A 63 -13.23 -9.76 21.53
N VAL A 64 -12.00 -10.15 21.15
CA VAL A 64 -11.25 -11.19 21.85
C VAL A 64 -10.84 -10.61 23.20
N SER A 65 -11.73 -10.78 24.19
CA SER A 65 -11.41 -10.63 25.61
C SER A 65 -11.32 -12.02 26.21
N THR A 66 -10.32 -12.80 25.81
CA THR A 66 -9.92 -13.98 26.56
C THR A 66 -8.86 -13.54 27.57
N PRO A 67 -9.12 -13.64 28.89
CA PRO A 67 -8.11 -13.32 29.88
C PRO A 67 -6.92 -14.28 29.73
N PRO A 68 -5.67 -13.82 29.89
CA PRO A 68 -4.52 -14.69 29.86
C PRO A 68 -4.66 -15.74 30.97
N THR A 69 -4.70 -17.01 30.57
CA THR A 69 -4.68 -18.13 31.50
C THR A 69 -3.34 -18.10 32.22
N SER A 70 -3.39 -17.86 33.54
CA SER A 70 -2.22 -17.81 34.40
C SER A 70 -1.52 -19.17 34.39
N ASN A 71 -0.41 -19.28 33.66
CA ASN A 71 0.43 -20.47 33.72
C ASN A 71 1.02 -20.62 35.12
N LYS A 72 0.74 -21.78 35.71
CA LYS A 72 1.07 -22.18 37.07
C LYS A 72 2.58 -22.06 37.32
N ARG A 73 2.94 -21.20 38.28
CA ARG A 73 4.27 -21.16 38.91
C ARG A 73 4.62 -22.55 39.45
N ARG A 74 5.54 -23.24 38.80
CA ARG A 74 6.17 -24.47 39.29
C ARG A 74 7.17 -24.08 40.38
N ALA A 75 6.85 -24.42 41.63
CA ALA A 75 7.73 -24.22 42.77
C ALA A 75 9.07 -24.92 42.56
N LYS A 76 10.17 -24.17 42.68
CA LYS A 76 11.54 -24.71 42.67
C LYS A 76 11.82 -25.37 44.02
N SER A 77 12.27 -26.63 43.99
CA SER A 77 12.75 -27.33 45.18
C SER A 77 14.10 -26.77 45.65
N PRO A 78 14.38 -26.78 46.96
CA PRO A 78 15.70 -26.47 47.48
C PRO A 78 16.58 -27.71 47.32
N PHE A 79 17.49 -27.72 46.34
CA PHE A 79 18.50 -28.76 46.24
C PHE A 79 19.90 -28.18 46.44
N SER A 80 20.53 -28.74 47.46
CA SER A 80 21.87 -28.59 47.98
C SER A 80 22.97 -28.60 46.91
N GLY A 81 23.92 -27.69 47.06
CA GLY A 81 25.02 -27.46 46.12
C GLY A 81 26.13 -28.51 46.17
N PRO A 82 26.94 -28.58 45.10
CA PRO A 82 28.29 -29.10 45.17
C PRO A 82 29.34 -28.05 44.75
N SER A 83 30.36 -27.94 45.60
CA SER A 83 31.79 -27.82 45.28
C SER A 83 32.22 -26.90 44.12
N LEU A 84 32.82 -25.77 44.50
CA LEU A 84 33.63 -24.86 43.69
C LEU A 84 34.85 -25.58 43.07
N SER A 85 34.66 -26.26 41.93
CA SER A 85 35.75 -26.55 41.01
C SER A 85 35.88 -25.40 40.03
N THR A 86 37.03 -24.73 39.99
CA THR A 86 37.35 -23.70 39.00
C THR A 86 37.18 -24.30 37.59
N PRO A 87 36.24 -23.80 36.77
CA PRO A 87 36.01 -24.37 35.46
C PRO A 87 37.26 -24.15 34.61
N SER A 88 37.86 -25.25 34.18
CA SER A 88 38.98 -25.26 33.23
C SER A 88 38.60 -24.39 32.03
N LYS A 89 39.43 -23.38 31.73
CA LYS A 89 39.24 -22.43 30.61
C LYS A 89 39.25 -23.22 29.29
N ARG A 90 38.10 -23.75 28.88
CA ARG A 90 37.93 -24.26 27.52
C ARG A 90 38.11 -23.08 26.58
N VAL A 91 39.21 -23.11 25.83
CA VAL A 91 39.45 -22.20 24.71
C VAL A 91 38.25 -22.33 23.78
N ARG A 92 37.41 -21.28 23.70
CA ARG A 92 36.28 -21.25 22.77
C ARG A 92 36.85 -21.21 21.36
N LYS A 93 36.40 -22.13 20.50
CA LYS A 93 36.73 -22.10 19.07
C LYS A 93 35.79 -21.10 18.41
N PHE A 94 36.33 -19.99 17.92
CA PHE A 94 35.57 -19.00 17.18
C PHE A 94 35.39 -19.44 15.72
N LYS A 95 34.25 -19.09 15.13
CA LYS A 95 34.00 -19.27 13.70
C LYS A 95 34.62 -18.07 12.97
N ASN A 96 35.55 -18.33 12.05
CA ASN A 96 36.10 -17.29 11.17
C ASN A 96 35.35 -17.29 9.85
N ILE A 97 34.90 -16.12 9.39
CA ILE A 97 34.28 -15.97 8.07
C ILE A 97 35.36 -15.67 7.04
N SER A 98 35.78 -16.69 6.29
CA SER A 98 36.97 -16.63 5.42
C SER A 98 36.86 -15.65 4.25
N HIS A 99 35.67 -15.44 3.69
CA HIS A 99 35.49 -14.54 2.54
C HIS A 99 35.48 -13.05 2.93
N LEU A 100 35.36 -12.75 4.23
CA LEU A 100 35.41 -11.40 4.80
C LEU A 100 36.70 -11.18 5.60
N TRP A 101 37.74 -11.97 5.31
CA TRP A 101 39.00 -11.92 6.05
C TRP A 101 40.06 -11.18 5.27
N GLU A 102 40.29 -9.92 5.60
CA GLU A 102 41.28 -9.07 4.94
C GLU A 102 42.65 -9.17 5.63
N GLU A 103 43.74 -9.25 4.86
CA GLU A 103 45.10 -9.49 5.40
C GLU A 103 45.54 -8.42 6.41
N GLU A 104 45.19 -7.16 6.18
CA GLU A 104 45.52 -6.00 7.03
C GLU A 104 44.31 -5.47 7.83
N GLY A 105 43.27 -6.30 7.99
CA GLY A 105 42.06 -5.90 8.70
C GLY A 105 42.21 -5.91 10.23
N VAL A 106 41.39 -5.09 10.89
CA VAL A 106 41.18 -5.09 12.33
C VAL A 106 40.29 -6.30 12.68
N PRO A 107 40.67 -7.14 13.66
CA PRO A 107 39.82 -8.24 14.09
C PRO A 107 38.60 -7.70 14.84
N VAL A 108 37.41 -8.03 14.34
CA VAL A 108 36.12 -7.68 14.97
C VAL A 108 35.44 -8.97 15.41
N GLN A 109 35.06 -9.06 16.68
CA GLN A 109 34.33 -10.18 17.23
C GLN A 109 32.87 -9.79 17.47
N VAL A 110 31.96 -10.58 16.90
CA VAL A 110 30.51 -10.47 17.09
C VAL A 110 30.00 -11.85 17.47
N GLN A 111 29.54 -11.99 18.71
CA GLN A 111 29.18 -13.24 19.36
C GLN A 111 30.34 -14.25 19.26
N ASP A 112 30.07 -15.48 18.82
CA ASP A 112 31.08 -16.51 18.61
C ASP A 112 31.75 -16.46 17.22
N THR A 113 31.59 -15.35 16.49
CA THR A 113 32.10 -15.17 15.12
C THR A 113 33.13 -14.05 15.05
N ARG A 114 34.21 -14.27 14.30
CA ARG A 114 35.26 -13.27 14.05
C ARG A 114 35.32 -12.89 12.58
N PHE A 115 35.44 -11.59 12.37
CA PHE A 115 35.59 -10.91 11.10
C PHE A 115 36.96 -10.21 11.10
N LYS A 116 37.56 -9.99 9.93
CA LYS A 116 38.79 -9.20 9.81
C LYS A 116 38.61 -8.14 8.74
N ILE A 117 38.34 -6.91 9.15
CA ILE A 117 37.82 -5.84 8.29
C ILE A 117 38.83 -4.68 8.24
N CYS A 118 39.10 -4.12 7.05
CA CYS A 118 39.97 -2.95 6.90
C CYS A 118 39.50 -1.82 7.83
N ALA A 119 40.45 -1.20 8.53
CA ALA A 119 40.19 -0.10 9.46
C ALA A 119 39.35 1.03 8.83
N ARG A 120 39.58 1.34 7.54
CA ARG A 120 38.79 2.35 6.80
C ARG A 120 37.32 1.96 6.67
N ARG A 121 37.03 0.67 6.40
CA ARG A 121 35.65 0.16 6.31
C ARG A 121 35.00 0.13 7.68
N LEU A 122 35.75 -0.29 8.70
CA LEU A 122 35.26 -0.29 10.08
C LEU A 122 34.90 1.12 10.55
N ALA A 123 35.75 2.11 10.27
CA ALA A 123 35.51 3.52 10.57
C ALA A 123 34.28 4.09 9.83
N LYS A 124 33.95 3.54 8.65
CA LYS A 124 32.75 3.91 7.91
C LYS A 124 31.48 3.31 8.53
N ILE A 125 31.54 2.02 8.89
CA ILE A 125 30.43 1.26 9.49
C ILE A 125 30.13 1.74 10.92
N ALA A 126 31.16 2.08 11.68
CA ALA A 126 31.05 2.50 13.07
C ALA A 126 32.07 3.61 13.32
N PRO A 127 31.67 4.89 13.12
CA PRO A 127 32.55 6.05 13.25
C PRO A 127 33.28 6.14 14.59
N GLU A 128 32.67 5.60 15.65
CA GLU A 128 33.23 5.53 17.01
C GLU A 128 34.56 4.75 17.07
N TRP A 129 34.83 3.88 16.10
CA TRP A 129 36.06 3.07 16.04
C TRP A 129 37.04 3.55 14.98
N SER A 130 36.90 4.79 14.52
CA SER A 130 37.87 5.43 13.62
C SER A 130 39.29 5.50 14.20
N SER A 131 39.45 5.44 15.53
CA SER A 131 40.73 5.41 16.23
C SER A 131 41.29 4.00 16.48
N ALA A 132 40.55 2.95 16.13
CA ALA A 132 41.04 1.58 16.27
C ALA A 132 42.23 1.37 15.33
N SER A 133 43.44 1.43 15.90
CA SER A 133 44.68 1.21 15.16
C SER A 133 44.80 -0.24 14.69
N GLN A 134 45.63 -0.50 13.67
CA GLN A 134 45.98 -1.84 13.15
C GLN A 134 46.72 -2.76 14.16
N GLY A 135 46.59 -2.52 15.47
CA GLY A 135 47.14 -3.39 16.50
C GLY A 135 46.38 -4.71 16.62
N ASP A 136 46.89 -5.60 17.47
CA ASP A 136 46.28 -6.90 17.81
C ASP A 136 44.99 -6.77 18.65
N ASP A 137 44.50 -5.55 18.86
CA ASP A 137 43.30 -5.29 19.65
C ASP A 137 42.05 -5.74 18.90
N VAL A 138 41.30 -6.65 19.53
CA VAL A 138 40.03 -7.15 19.02
C VAL A 138 38.92 -6.18 19.42
N VAL A 139 38.15 -5.72 18.45
CA VAL A 139 36.93 -4.91 18.68
C VAL A 139 35.76 -5.86 18.97
N TYR A 140 35.10 -5.70 20.11
CA TYR A 140 33.99 -6.57 20.54
C TYR A 140 32.65 -5.84 20.35
N LEU A 141 31.71 -6.47 19.64
CA LEU A 141 30.36 -5.92 19.38
C LEU A 141 29.26 -6.59 20.19
N ASP A 142 29.64 -7.44 21.15
CA ASP A 142 28.70 -8.24 21.93
C ASP A 142 27.78 -7.37 22.79
N ASP A 143 28.30 -6.24 23.27
CA ASP A 143 27.55 -5.28 24.09
C ASP A 143 26.62 -4.38 23.26
N SER A 144 26.81 -4.35 21.94
CA SER A 144 26.03 -3.51 21.00
C SER A 144 24.68 -4.15 20.60
N GLY A 145 24.42 -5.39 21.03
CA GLY A 145 23.23 -6.14 20.62
C GLY A 145 23.24 -6.60 19.15
N VAL A 146 24.39 -6.50 18.48
CA VAL A 146 24.54 -6.86 17.07
C VAL A 146 24.65 -8.39 16.92
N CYS A 147 23.87 -8.96 16.00
CA CYS A 147 24.00 -10.37 15.63
C CYS A 147 25.06 -10.55 14.54
N ALA A 148 25.85 -11.62 14.63
CA ALA A 148 26.90 -11.92 13.65
C ALA A 148 26.37 -12.04 12.22
N THR A 149 25.17 -12.62 12.03
CA THR A 149 24.56 -12.75 10.70
C THR A 149 24.16 -11.40 10.11
N ASP A 150 23.67 -10.48 10.94
CA ASP A 150 23.29 -9.14 10.48
C ASP A 150 24.51 -8.31 10.12
N PHE A 151 25.57 -8.41 10.93
CA PHE A 151 26.85 -7.77 10.67
C PHE A 151 27.49 -8.28 9.36
N GLU A 152 27.45 -9.60 9.12
CA GLU A 152 27.91 -10.19 7.85
C GLU A 152 27.22 -9.53 6.63
N LYS A 153 25.89 -9.34 6.68
CA LYS A 153 25.13 -8.68 5.60
C LYS A 153 25.53 -7.23 5.37
N LEU A 154 25.83 -6.49 6.44
CA LEU A 154 26.30 -5.12 6.32
C LEU A 154 27.67 -5.05 5.65
N VAL A 155 28.60 -5.92 6.04
CA VAL A 155 29.94 -5.98 5.46
C VAL A 155 29.86 -6.40 3.99
N ASP A 156 29.04 -7.40 3.66
CA ASP A 156 28.76 -7.81 2.28
C ASP A 156 28.24 -6.65 1.43
N LEU A 157 27.29 -5.86 1.97
CA LEU A 157 26.77 -4.68 1.29
C LEU A 157 27.87 -3.67 1.01
N ASP A 158 28.71 -3.33 2.01
CA ASP A 158 29.76 -2.34 1.81
C ASP A 158 30.77 -2.77 0.75
N ILE A 159 31.15 -4.06 0.73
CA ILE A 159 32.01 -4.63 -0.32
C ILE A 159 31.36 -4.44 -1.70
N GLN A 160 30.07 -4.76 -1.83
CA GLN A 160 29.36 -4.59 -3.09
C GLN A 160 29.27 -3.13 -3.55
N LEU A 161 29.06 -2.19 -2.62
CA LEU A 161 29.04 -0.75 -2.89
C LEU A 161 30.42 -0.25 -3.36
N GLN A 162 31.51 -0.73 -2.76
CA GLN A 162 32.87 -0.35 -3.16
C GLN A 162 33.24 -0.81 -4.57
N HIS A 163 32.70 -1.96 -5.00
CA HIS A 163 32.92 -2.49 -6.34
C HIS A 163 32.05 -1.84 -7.42
N ASN A 164 31.28 -0.79 -7.08
CA ASN A 164 30.40 -0.09 -8.02
C ASN A 164 29.45 -1.06 -8.77
N SER A 165 29.00 -2.12 -8.08
CA SER A 165 28.00 -3.03 -8.64
C SER A 165 26.68 -2.26 -8.77
N TYR A 166 26.35 -1.84 -9.99
CA TYR A 166 25.20 -0.97 -10.27
C TYR A 166 23.83 -1.59 -9.95
N VAL A 167 23.76 -2.88 -9.59
CA VAL A 167 22.49 -3.55 -9.28
C VAL A 167 22.65 -4.43 -8.03
N ILE A 168 22.44 -3.82 -6.87
CA ILE A 168 22.28 -4.58 -5.63
C ILE A 168 20.82 -5.01 -5.54
N SER A 169 20.54 -6.26 -5.91
CA SER A 169 19.26 -6.92 -5.65
C SER A 169 19.32 -7.52 -4.24
N ALA A 170 18.85 -6.76 -3.25
CA ALA A 170 18.84 -7.20 -1.87
C ALA A 170 17.52 -7.90 -1.55
N LYS A 171 17.59 -9.06 -0.89
CA LYS A 171 16.38 -9.69 -0.37
C LYS A 171 15.85 -8.88 0.80
N PHE A 172 14.54 -8.90 1.00
CA PHE A 172 13.89 -8.16 2.08
C PHE A 172 14.53 -8.42 3.46
N ASN A 173 14.81 -9.69 3.78
CA ASN A 173 15.47 -10.07 5.04
C ASN A 173 16.90 -9.55 5.14
N ASP A 174 17.64 -9.47 4.03
CA ASP A 174 18.99 -8.88 4.04
C ASP A 174 18.90 -7.38 4.34
N VAL A 175 17.90 -6.68 3.78
CA VAL A 175 17.67 -5.24 4.07
C VAL A 175 17.30 -5.02 5.54
N LEU A 176 16.43 -5.85 6.13
CA LEU A 176 16.11 -5.74 7.56
C LEU A 176 17.31 -6.04 8.46
N ALA A 177 18.12 -7.04 8.10
CA ALA A 177 19.35 -7.36 8.80
C ALA A 177 20.31 -6.15 8.79
N ILE A 178 20.50 -5.55 7.61
CA ILE A 178 21.31 -4.34 7.42
C ILE A 178 20.74 -3.17 8.25
N LEU A 179 19.43 -2.94 8.23
CA LEU A 179 18.80 -1.88 9.02
C LEU A 179 19.03 -2.08 10.53
N ARG A 180 18.83 -3.30 11.05
CA ARG A 180 19.07 -3.63 12.47
C ARG A 180 20.47 -3.25 12.91
N VAL A 181 21.47 -3.80 12.24
CA VAL A 181 22.86 -3.55 12.62
C VAL A 181 23.24 -2.08 12.41
N SER A 182 22.70 -1.42 11.38
CA SER A 182 22.98 0.00 11.14
C SER A 182 22.38 0.91 12.21
N ILE A 183 21.19 0.58 12.74
CA ILE A 183 20.60 1.28 13.89
C ILE A 183 21.46 1.06 15.15
N SER A 184 21.83 -0.19 15.45
CA SER A 184 22.68 -0.54 16.60
C SER A 184 24.07 0.12 16.56
N LEU A 185 24.63 0.33 15.38
CA LEU A 185 25.93 0.96 15.17
C LEU A 185 25.85 2.45 14.83
N HIS A 186 24.66 3.04 14.83
CA HIS A 186 24.40 4.43 14.46
C HIS A 186 24.96 4.85 13.08
N SER A 187 24.95 3.93 12.12
CA SER A 187 25.52 4.16 10.79
C SER A 187 24.50 4.78 9.82
N VAL A 188 24.43 6.11 9.84
CA VAL A 188 23.43 6.91 9.08
C VAL A 188 23.38 6.57 7.59
N GLU A 189 24.52 6.35 6.93
CA GLU A 189 24.56 6.04 5.49
C GLU A 189 23.82 4.74 5.15
N TYR A 190 24.03 3.67 5.93
CA TYR A 190 23.38 2.38 5.69
C TYR A 190 21.93 2.36 6.19
N ILE A 191 21.59 3.15 7.22
CA ILE A 191 20.18 3.39 7.61
C ILE A 191 19.44 4.00 6.41
N GLN A 192 19.94 5.09 5.85
CA GLN A 192 19.31 5.76 4.69
C GLN A 192 19.22 4.83 3.47
N TRP A 193 20.28 4.04 3.21
CA TRP A 193 20.26 3.04 2.14
C TRP A 193 19.15 2.01 2.35
N ALA A 194 19.03 1.47 3.56
CA ALA A 194 18.03 0.45 3.89
C ALA A 194 16.61 1.02 3.83
N LEU A 195 16.39 2.23 4.36
CA LEU A 195 15.09 2.92 4.29
C LEU A 195 14.67 3.21 2.84
N GLY A 196 15.60 3.68 2.00
CA GLY A 196 15.32 3.89 0.56
C GLY A 196 15.00 2.59 -0.18
N TYR A 197 15.51 1.45 0.29
CA TYR A 197 15.13 0.15 -0.24
C TYR A 197 13.77 -0.32 0.30
N LEU A 198 13.50 -0.08 1.59
CA LEU A 198 12.20 -0.34 2.23
C LEU A 198 11.06 0.46 1.60
N GLU A 199 11.30 1.70 1.15
CA GLU A 199 10.31 2.51 0.44
C GLU A 199 9.82 1.84 -0.85
N LYS A 200 10.63 0.97 -1.48
CA LYS A 200 10.18 0.18 -2.65
C LYS A 200 9.16 -0.89 -2.28
N TRP A 201 9.20 -1.42 -1.06
CA TRP A 201 8.24 -2.41 -0.55
C TRP A 201 7.10 -1.80 0.28
N PHE A 202 7.33 -0.60 0.82
CA PHE A 202 6.33 0.16 1.57
C PHE A 202 6.31 1.60 1.08
N PRO A 203 5.77 1.85 -0.13
CA PRO A 203 5.76 3.20 -0.67
C PRO A 203 5.05 4.17 0.28
N THR A 204 5.67 5.31 0.52
CA THR A 204 5.08 6.41 1.30
C THR A 204 3.90 7.06 0.55
N LYS A 205 3.93 6.96 -0.79
CA LYS A 205 2.92 7.47 -1.70
C LYS A 205 1.87 6.41 -2.02
N LEU A 206 0.61 6.78 -1.83
CA LEU A 206 -0.55 5.91 -2.03
C LEU A 206 -0.64 5.30 -3.44
N VAL A 207 -0.29 6.06 -4.48
CA VAL A 207 -0.34 5.59 -5.88
C VAL A 207 0.60 4.41 -6.13
N ALA A 208 1.82 4.46 -5.58
CA ALA A 208 2.78 3.38 -5.74
C ALA A 208 2.45 2.17 -4.85
N PHE A 209 1.78 2.40 -3.72
CA PHE A 209 1.43 1.35 -2.76
C PHE A 209 0.54 0.26 -3.37
N ASP A 210 -0.34 0.65 -4.28
CA ASP A 210 -1.23 -0.22 -5.03
C ASP A 210 -0.50 -1.33 -5.82
N GLU A 211 0.62 -0.97 -6.46
CA GLU A 211 1.40 -1.88 -7.29
C GLU A 211 2.16 -2.88 -6.40
N VAL A 212 2.63 -2.40 -5.25
CA VAL A 212 3.44 -3.20 -4.33
C VAL A 212 2.61 -4.20 -3.54
N LEU A 213 1.39 -3.82 -3.15
CA LEU A 213 0.44 -4.72 -2.49
C LEU A 213 0.10 -5.97 -3.33
N ALA A 214 0.22 -5.90 -4.66
CA ALA A 214 0.01 -7.04 -5.54
C ALA A 214 1.15 -8.07 -5.48
N ASN A 215 2.35 -7.64 -5.09
CA ASN A 215 3.59 -8.43 -5.17
C ASN A 215 3.93 -9.20 -3.87
N GLN A 216 2.92 -9.64 -3.11
CA GLN A 216 2.96 -10.49 -1.91
C GLN A 216 4.34 -10.66 -1.24
N GLN A 217 4.61 -9.89 -0.18
CA GLN A 217 5.72 -10.19 0.75
C GLN A 217 5.22 -11.02 1.94
N PRO A 218 6.09 -11.79 2.62
CA PRO A 218 5.71 -12.55 3.82
C PRO A 218 5.29 -11.62 4.97
N GLU A 219 4.23 -12.00 5.70
CA GLU A 219 3.70 -11.25 6.86
C GLU A 219 4.71 -11.11 8.01
N THR A 220 5.46 -12.16 8.31
CA THR A 220 6.49 -12.20 9.37
C THR A 220 7.48 -11.05 9.24
N ALA A 221 7.90 -10.79 8.00
CA ALA A 221 8.90 -9.79 7.70
C ALA A 221 8.35 -8.36 7.86
N THR A 222 7.05 -8.13 7.66
CA THR A 222 6.42 -6.82 7.91
C THR A 222 6.39 -6.47 9.40
N ALA A 223 6.08 -7.43 10.28
CA ALA A 223 6.09 -7.19 11.73
C ALA A 223 7.49 -6.83 12.24
N ALA A 224 8.52 -7.55 11.77
CA ALA A 224 9.92 -7.22 12.05
C ALA A 224 10.27 -5.81 11.56
N CYS A 225 9.84 -5.44 10.35
CA CYS A 225 10.06 -4.10 9.79
C CYS A 225 9.46 -3.00 10.66
N ILE A 226 8.20 -3.16 11.11
CA ILE A 226 7.53 -2.19 12.00
C ILE A 226 8.33 -1.95 13.28
N ALA A 227 8.82 -3.03 13.91
CA ALA A 227 9.62 -2.92 15.13
C ALA A 227 10.90 -2.11 14.92
N LEU A 228 11.53 -2.22 13.75
CA LEU A 228 12.76 -1.50 13.39
C LEU A 228 12.51 -0.05 12.98
N LEU A 229 11.48 0.20 12.18
CA LEU A 229 11.12 1.55 11.75
C LEU A 229 10.78 2.44 12.94
N ARG A 230 10.19 1.88 14.00
CA ARG A 230 9.96 2.59 15.26
C ARG A 230 11.26 2.96 15.99
N GLN A 231 12.26 2.08 15.98
CA GLN A 231 13.57 2.40 16.57
C GLN A 231 14.30 3.49 15.77
N GLY A 232 14.05 3.56 14.46
CA GLY A 232 14.63 4.58 13.56
C GLY A 232 13.81 5.86 13.41
N ASP A 233 12.64 5.96 14.06
CA ASP A 233 11.71 7.11 13.99
C ASP A 233 11.28 7.53 12.56
N ASP A 234 11.09 6.55 11.65
CA ASP A 234 10.60 6.82 10.29
C ASP A 234 9.07 6.65 10.21
N ALA A 235 8.35 7.70 10.62
CA ALA A 235 6.88 7.70 10.66
C ALA A 235 6.22 7.42 9.29
N PRO A 236 6.67 7.98 8.15
CA PRO A 236 6.05 7.71 6.85
C PRO A 236 6.11 6.23 6.44
N LEU A 237 7.27 5.57 6.59
CA LEU A 237 7.38 4.14 6.27
C LEU A 237 6.63 3.28 7.29
N LEU A 238 6.60 3.70 8.55
CA LEU A 238 5.86 3.01 9.61
C LEU A 238 4.37 2.93 9.30
N LYS A 239 3.75 4.04 8.87
CA LYS A 239 2.35 4.08 8.39
C LYS A 239 2.11 3.06 7.28
N SER A 240 2.98 3.07 6.25
CA SER A 240 2.86 2.16 5.10
C SER A 240 3.04 0.70 5.50
N ALA A 241 3.95 0.39 6.42
CA ALA A 241 4.16 -0.96 6.93
C ALA A 241 2.96 -1.46 7.77
N PHE A 242 2.41 -0.63 8.65
CA PHE A 242 1.20 -0.96 9.42
C PHE A 242 0.02 -1.22 8.49
N TYR A 243 -0.20 -0.36 7.50
CA TYR A 243 -1.28 -0.55 6.54
C TYR A 243 -1.10 -1.84 5.72
N ALA A 244 0.12 -2.15 5.27
CA ALA A 244 0.42 -3.41 4.60
C ALA A 244 0.06 -4.62 5.48
N LEU A 245 0.35 -4.55 6.78
CA LEU A 245 0.01 -5.61 7.73
C LEU A 245 -1.51 -5.76 7.90
N ILE A 246 -2.24 -4.63 8.03
CA ILE A 246 -3.71 -4.61 8.13
C ILE A 246 -4.36 -5.27 6.92
N CYS A 247 -3.90 -4.94 5.70
CA CYS A 247 -4.44 -5.47 4.45
C CYS A 247 -4.28 -6.99 4.32
N ARG A 248 -3.18 -7.56 4.82
CA ARG A 248 -2.91 -9.01 4.70
C ARG A 248 -3.77 -9.88 5.61
N GLY A 249 -4.10 -9.37 6.80
CA GLY A 249 -5.04 -10.05 7.69
C GLY A 249 -6.45 -10.25 7.10
N SER A 250 -6.77 -9.55 5.99
CA SER A 250 -8.12 -9.47 5.42
C SER A 250 -8.36 -10.33 4.16
N GLU A 251 -7.42 -11.15 3.68
CA GLU A 251 -7.48 -11.75 2.34
C GLU A 251 -8.70 -12.67 2.04
N ALA A 252 -9.49 -13.06 3.04
CA ALA A 252 -10.65 -13.94 2.83
C ALA A 252 -12.00 -13.21 2.64
N GLY A 253 -12.08 -11.87 2.78
CA GLY A 253 -13.37 -11.14 2.77
C GLY A 253 -14.34 -11.53 3.90
N GLU A 254 -13.96 -12.52 4.71
CA GLU A 254 -14.44 -12.72 6.05
C GLU A 254 -13.47 -12.03 7.00
N PRO A 255 -13.97 -11.34 8.04
CA PRO A 255 -13.12 -10.91 9.13
C PRO A 255 -12.57 -12.17 9.78
N LYS A 256 -11.42 -12.64 9.30
CA LYS A 256 -10.63 -13.57 10.09
C LYS A 256 -10.40 -12.81 11.39
N SER A 257 -10.79 -13.42 12.50
CA SER A 257 -10.26 -13.05 13.81
C SER A 257 -8.78 -12.77 13.58
N TYR A 258 -8.34 -11.54 13.81
CA TYR A 258 -6.94 -11.10 13.67
C TYR A 258 -6.10 -11.88 14.68
N SER A 259 -5.97 -13.18 14.46
CA SER A 259 -5.10 -14.09 15.18
C SER A 259 -3.81 -14.00 14.41
N LEU A 260 -3.02 -12.98 14.75
CA LEU A 260 -1.63 -12.95 14.36
C LEU A 260 -1.01 -14.29 14.78
N ASN A 261 -0.20 -14.89 13.91
CA ASN A 261 0.58 -16.06 14.30
C ASN A 261 1.36 -15.72 15.58
N GLU A 262 1.54 -16.69 16.48
CA GLU A 262 2.25 -16.48 17.76
C GLU A 262 3.61 -15.79 17.53
N GLU A 263 4.32 -16.17 16.47
CA GLU A 263 5.59 -15.59 16.05
C GLU A 263 5.52 -14.08 15.71
N HIS A 264 4.43 -13.59 15.11
CA HIS A 264 4.26 -12.16 14.84
C HIS A 264 3.95 -11.37 16.13
N THR A 265 3.26 -12.02 17.06
CA THR A 265 2.84 -11.43 18.33
C THR A 265 4.04 -11.19 19.25
N GLU A 266 5.11 -11.95 19.10
CA GLU A 266 6.36 -11.74 19.85
C GLU A 266 7.12 -10.50 19.39
N MET A 267 6.98 -10.07 18.12
CA MET A 267 7.71 -8.93 17.58
C MET A 267 6.98 -7.60 17.76
N LEU A 268 5.65 -7.61 17.66
CA LEU A 268 4.83 -6.41 17.86
C LEU A 268 4.55 -6.20 19.34
N THR A 269 4.75 -4.97 19.81
CA THR A 269 4.40 -4.64 21.19
C THR A 269 2.88 -4.62 21.37
N ALA A 270 2.43 -4.76 22.63
CA ALA A 270 1.02 -4.58 22.95
C ALA A 270 0.49 -3.19 22.53
N HIS A 271 1.37 -2.19 22.46
CA HIS A 271 1.04 -0.87 21.93
C HIS A 271 0.77 -0.92 20.42
N ASP A 272 1.67 -1.52 19.64
CA ASP A 272 1.53 -1.65 18.17
C ASP A 272 0.22 -2.35 17.81
N HIS A 273 -0.12 -3.41 18.56
CA HIS A 273 -1.37 -4.12 18.37
C HIS A 273 -2.60 -3.25 18.64
N ARG A 274 -2.57 -2.44 19.72
CA ARG A 274 -3.66 -1.48 20.01
C ARG A 274 -3.81 -0.42 18.92
N GLN A 275 -2.69 0.12 18.41
CA GLN A 275 -2.72 1.11 17.34
C GLN A 275 -3.25 0.51 16.04
N MET A 276 -2.82 -0.70 15.69
CA MET A 276 -3.33 -1.43 14.54
C MET A 276 -4.86 -1.65 14.65
N LEU A 277 -5.36 -2.12 15.79
CA LEU A 277 -6.79 -2.32 16.01
C LEU A 277 -7.59 -0.99 15.97
N LYS A 278 -7.03 0.09 16.52
CA LYS A 278 -7.61 1.43 16.42
C LYS A 278 -7.70 1.86 14.96
N ALA A 279 -6.60 1.76 14.21
CA ALA A 279 -6.55 2.09 12.79
C ALA A 279 -7.56 1.26 11.97
N ILE A 280 -7.68 -0.04 12.22
CA ILE A 280 -8.68 -0.90 11.57
C ILE A 280 -10.11 -0.39 11.81
N ARG A 281 -10.43 -0.02 13.06
CA ARG A 281 -11.77 0.51 13.40
C ARG A 281 -12.05 1.85 12.72
N GLU A 282 -11.10 2.78 12.77
CA GLU A 282 -11.22 4.09 12.11
C GLU A 282 -11.36 3.94 10.59
N LEU A 283 -10.56 3.05 9.98
CA LEU A 283 -10.64 2.67 8.57
C LEU A 283 -12.04 2.15 8.21
N ALA A 284 -12.52 1.16 8.95
CA ALA A 284 -13.84 0.59 8.71
C ALA A 284 -14.96 1.63 8.88
N ALA A 285 -14.87 2.51 9.89
CA ALA A 285 -15.85 3.58 10.10
C ALA A 285 -15.86 4.60 8.95
N LEU A 286 -14.67 5.01 8.49
CA LEU A 286 -14.51 5.90 7.33
C LEU A 286 -15.08 5.26 6.05
N TRP A 287 -14.81 3.96 5.84
CA TRP A 287 -15.35 3.23 4.71
C TRP A 287 -16.87 3.15 4.74
N ILE A 288 -17.47 2.74 5.86
CA ILE A 288 -18.93 2.65 6.00
C ILE A 288 -19.57 4.01 5.74
N THR A 289 -18.98 5.08 6.29
CA THR A 289 -19.49 6.45 6.09
C THR A 289 -19.39 6.88 4.62
N ALA A 290 -18.25 6.65 3.98
CA ALA A 290 -18.03 7.00 2.58
C ALA A 290 -18.94 6.18 1.64
N ALA A 291 -19.06 4.87 1.88
CA ALA A 291 -19.82 3.95 1.05
C ALA A 291 -21.34 4.00 1.29
N ALA A 292 -21.81 4.47 2.45
CA ALA A 292 -23.23 4.71 2.72
C ALA A 292 -23.74 6.06 2.20
N SER A 293 -22.82 6.96 1.86
CA SER A 293 -23.13 8.32 1.45
C SER A 293 -23.16 8.43 -0.07
N PRO A 294 -24.35 8.40 -0.71
CA PRO A 294 -24.46 8.85 -2.09
C PRO A 294 -24.16 10.35 -2.19
N THR A 295 -24.17 11.10 -1.07
CA THR A 295 -24.11 12.55 -0.99
C THR A 295 -22.71 13.15 -1.04
N LEU A 296 -21.63 12.35 -1.00
CA LEU A 296 -20.32 12.81 -1.50
C LEU A 296 -20.42 13.31 -2.95
N SER A 297 -21.47 12.90 -3.68
CA SER A 297 -21.83 13.42 -5.00
C SER A 297 -22.34 14.86 -5.03
N HIS A 298 -22.79 15.46 -3.92
CA HIS A 298 -23.22 16.86 -3.89
C HIS A 298 -22.05 17.84 -4.05
N LEU A 299 -20.82 17.36 -3.85
CA LEU A 299 -19.60 18.11 -4.14
C LEU A 299 -19.24 18.11 -5.63
N LEU A 300 -20.00 17.39 -6.46
CA LEU A 300 -19.74 17.35 -7.90
C LEU A 300 -20.19 18.66 -8.56
N PRO A 301 -19.39 19.21 -9.49
CA PRO A 301 -19.84 20.31 -10.32
C PRO A 301 -21.14 19.91 -11.03
N LEU A 302 -22.08 20.86 -11.14
CA LEU A 302 -23.30 20.67 -11.93
C LEU A 302 -22.93 20.18 -13.33
N CYS A 303 -23.67 19.18 -13.82
CA CYS A 303 -23.39 18.58 -15.13
C CYS A 303 -23.35 19.67 -16.23
N PRO A 304 -22.23 19.80 -16.97
CA PRO A 304 -22.06 20.90 -17.92
C PRO A 304 -23.03 20.84 -19.10
N THR A 305 -23.64 19.69 -19.40
CA THR A 305 -24.65 19.57 -20.46
C THR A 305 -25.98 20.25 -20.12
N ARG A 306 -26.14 20.74 -18.88
CA ARG A 306 -27.24 21.64 -18.52
C ARG A 306 -26.95 23.10 -18.85
N ALA A 307 -25.69 23.47 -19.11
CA ALA A 307 -25.37 24.81 -19.59
C ALA A 307 -26.25 25.03 -20.80
N GLU A 308 -27.12 26.02 -20.65
CA GLU A 308 -28.35 26.19 -21.38
C GLU A 308 -28.11 25.87 -22.85
N THR A 309 -29.06 25.16 -23.46
CA THR A 309 -29.37 25.48 -24.84
C THR A 309 -29.81 26.94 -24.80
N ILE A 310 -28.82 27.84 -24.77
CA ILE A 310 -28.95 29.23 -25.13
C ILE A 310 -29.54 29.08 -26.52
N ARG A 311 -30.86 29.24 -26.61
CA ARG A 311 -31.52 29.42 -27.90
C ARG A 311 -30.61 30.42 -28.60
N PRO A 312 -30.02 30.09 -29.77
CA PRO A 312 -29.20 31.07 -30.46
C PRO A 312 -30.03 32.34 -30.49
N ALA A 313 -29.52 33.41 -29.87
CA ALA A 313 -30.18 34.69 -29.95
C ALA A 313 -30.49 34.91 -31.44
N PRO A 314 -31.71 35.33 -31.81
CA PRO A 314 -32.04 35.53 -33.21
C PRO A 314 -30.90 36.32 -33.84
N ILE A 315 -30.33 35.78 -34.91
CA ILE A 315 -29.26 36.42 -35.65
C ILE A 315 -29.81 37.76 -36.12
N VAL A 316 -29.55 38.82 -35.35
CA VAL A 316 -29.74 40.18 -35.81
C VAL A 316 -28.53 40.46 -36.67
N CYS A 317 -28.73 40.40 -37.99
CA CYS A 317 -27.76 40.84 -38.99
C CYS A 317 -27.40 42.32 -38.73
N GLY A 318 -26.36 42.55 -37.95
CA GLY A 318 -25.71 43.86 -37.80
C GLY A 318 -24.61 44.00 -38.85
N TYR A 319 -24.72 45.05 -39.66
CA TYR A 319 -23.79 45.45 -40.71
C TYR A 319 -22.33 45.64 -40.22
N PRO A 320 -21.33 45.49 -41.12
CA PRO A 320 -19.92 45.70 -40.77
C PRO A 320 -19.64 47.19 -40.53
N ARG A 321 -19.14 47.51 -39.32
CA ARG A 321 -18.57 48.82 -39.02
C ARG A 321 -17.07 48.76 -39.27
N THR A 322 -16.63 49.53 -40.25
CA THR A 322 -15.24 49.87 -40.54
C THR A 322 -14.60 50.52 -39.32
N GLY A 323 -13.42 50.01 -38.92
CA GLY A 323 -12.70 50.47 -37.74
C GLY A 323 -11.22 50.19 -37.89
N THR A 324 -10.53 51.18 -38.42
CA THR A 324 -9.09 51.42 -38.56
C THR A 324 -8.17 50.77 -37.51
N SER A 325 -7.12 50.16 -38.06
CA SER A 325 -5.88 49.74 -37.44
C SER A 325 -5.05 50.93 -36.92
N THR A 326 -4.48 50.80 -35.73
CA THR A 326 -3.24 51.51 -35.37
C THR A 326 -2.28 50.53 -34.70
N SER A 327 -1.15 50.37 -35.36
CA SER A 327 0.03 49.63 -34.96
C SER A 327 0.80 50.43 -33.90
N THR A 328 1.41 49.74 -32.93
CA THR A 328 2.70 50.17 -32.38
C THR A 328 3.49 48.93 -31.98
N SER A 329 4.66 48.83 -32.58
CA SER A 329 5.67 47.79 -32.46
C SER A 329 6.74 48.15 -31.43
N ARG A 330 7.39 47.11 -30.89
CA ARG A 330 8.81 46.95 -30.51
C ARG A 330 8.88 45.75 -29.55
N GLY A 331 9.62 44.68 -29.77
CA GLY A 331 10.70 44.40 -30.68
C GLY A 331 11.79 43.70 -29.89
N THR A 332 12.12 42.45 -30.20
CA THR A 332 13.47 41.91 -29.97
C THR A 332 13.69 40.73 -30.91
N GLN A 333 14.82 40.80 -31.62
CA GLN A 333 15.23 39.95 -32.72
C GLN A 333 15.76 38.62 -32.18
N SER A 334 15.45 37.52 -32.88
CA SER A 334 16.31 36.34 -32.87
C SER A 334 16.30 35.70 -34.25
N THR A 335 17.49 35.66 -34.82
CA THR A 335 17.85 35.21 -36.16
C THR A 335 17.78 33.70 -36.23
N PHE A 336 16.90 33.14 -37.08
CA PHE A 336 16.98 31.73 -37.47
C PHE A 336 16.99 31.60 -38.99
N MET A 337 17.97 30.83 -39.47
CA MET A 337 18.31 30.64 -40.87
C MET A 337 17.27 29.80 -41.61
N TRP A 338 16.93 30.24 -42.81
CA TRP A 338 16.10 29.54 -43.78
C TRP A 338 16.89 28.44 -44.52
N ARG A 339 16.34 27.23 -44.59
CA ARG A 339 16.65 26.24 -45.63
C ARG A 339 15.42 25.37 -45.91
N GLY A 340 15.01 25.29 -47.18
CA GLY A 340 14.15 24.23 -47.70
C GLY A 340 12.73 24.65 -48.08
N THR A 341 12.59 25.32 -49.22
CA THR A 341 11.31 25.57 -49.88
C THR A 341 10.80 24.26 -50.51
N GLN A 342 9.87 23.57 -49.86
CA GLN A 342 8.95 22.64 -50.54
C GLN A 342 7.64 23.39 -50.81
N GLN A 343 7.27 23.48 -52.09
CA GLN A 343 5.95 23.98 -52.50
C GLN A 343 4.88 23.03 -51.97
N PHE A 344 4.10 23.49 -50.99
CA PHE A 344 2.84 22.88 -50.60
C PHE A 344 1.70 23.56 -51.37
N GLU A 345 0.94 22.78 -52.13
CA GLU A 345 -0.33 23.21 -52.69
C GLU A 345 -1.35 23.48 -51.56
N PRO A 346 -2.20 24.51 -51.69
CA PRO A 346 -3.21 24.81 -50.67
C PRO A 346 -4.25 23.68 -50.61
N PRO A 347 -4.49 23.04 -49.45
CA PRO A 347 -5.54 22.05 -49.34
C PRO A 347 -6.91 22.71 -49.55
N THR A 348 -7.67 22.17 -50.50
CA THR A 348 -9.07 22.52 -50.72
C THR A 348 -9.86 22.37 -49.42
N PRO A 349 -10.68 23.36 -49.01
CA PRO A 349 -11.48 23.27 -47.80
C PRO A 349 -12.46 22.10 -47.95
N ARG A 350 -12.18 20.98 -47.27
CA ARG A 350 -13.16 19.89 -47.15
C ARG A 350 -14.38 20.44 -46.42
N PRO A 351 -15.60 20.16 -46.90
CA PRO A 351 -16.81 20.49 -46.16
C PRO A 351 -16.70 19.85 -44.78
N THR A 352 -16.69 20.68 -43.75
CA THR A 352 -16.70 20.24 -42.36
C THR A 352 -17.97 19.40 -42.21
N PRO A 353 -17.90 18.10 -41.86
CA PRO A 353 -19.10 17.36 -41.53
C PRO A 353 -19.77 18.12 -40.39
N GLY A 354 -20.93 18.72 -40.67
CA GLY A 354 -21.72 19.40 -39.67
C GLY A 354 -21.93 18.44 -38.50
N PRO A 355 -21.97 18.94 -37.25
CA PRO A 355 -22.14 18.09 -36.08
C PRO A 355 -23.40 17.25 -36.28
N THR A 356 -23.22 15.96 -36.53
CA THR A 356 -24.30 14.99 -36.62
C THR A 356 -24.90 14.89 -35.22
N TYR A 357 -25.91 15.74 -34.97
CA TYR A 357 -26.67 15.77 -33.74
C TYR A 357 -27.38 14.42 -33.61
N ASN A 358 -26.82 13.54 -32.79
CA ASN A 358 -27.37 12.22 -32.56
C ASN A 358 -28.57 12.38 -31.60
N PRO A 359 -29.82 12.22 -32.06
CA PRO A 359 -31.01 12.73 -31.39
C PRO A 359 -31.55 11.80 -30.29
N THR A 360 -30.68 11.06 -29.62
CA THR A 360 -31.05 10.31 -28.39
C THR A 360 -30.16 10.78 -27.24
N SER A 361 -30.15 12.08 -26.99
CA SER A 361 -29.55 12.68 -25.81
C SER A 361 -30.29 12.24 -24.55
N ARG A 362 -30.04 11.00 -24.10
CA ARG A 362 -30.43 10.54 -22.77
C ARG A 362 -29.87 11.56 -21.78
N THR A 363 -30.78 12.23 -21.07
CA THR A 363 -30.42 13.16 -20.00
C THR A 363 -29.53 12.43 -19.00
N CYS A 364 -28.39 13.04 -18.67
CA CYS A 364 -27.43 12.45 -17.74
C CYS A 364 -28.12 12.12 -16.41
N VAL A 365 -27.98 10.89 -15.94
CA VAL A 365 -28.65 10.40 -14.73
C VAL A 365 -28.26 11.20 -13.48
N SER A 366 -27.12 11.88 -13.49
CA SER A 366 -26.70 12.77 -12.39
C SER A 366 -27.68 13.91 -12.07
N HIS A 367 -28.63 14.21 -12.96
CA HIS A 367 -29.70 15.18 -12.71
C HIS A 367 -30.86 14.62 -11.88
N ASP A 368 -31.01 13.30 -11.81
CA ASP A 368 -32.04 12.63 -11.04
C ASP A 368 -31.42 12.01 -9.78
N ALA A 369 -31.65 12.66 -8.64
CA ALA A 369 -31.11 12.21 -7.37
C ALA A 369 -31.63 10.82 -6.97
N GLU A 370 -32.89 10.49 -7.28
CA GLU A 370 -33.49 9.20 -6.95
C GLU A 370 -32.85 8.08 -7.79
N GLN A 371 -32.67 8.32 -9.09
CA GLN A 371 -32.00 7.37 -9.96
C GLN A 371 -30.52 7.20 -9.59
N MET A 372 -29.81 8.28 -9.21
CA MET A 372 -28.44 8.18 -8.70
C MET A 372 -28.34 7.38 -7.41
N MET A 373 -29.30 7.53 -6.49
CA MET A 373 -29.37 6.71 -5.28
C MET A 373 -29.58 5.23 -5.63
N CYS A 374 -30.44 4.91 -6.59
CA CYS A 374 -30.66 3.54 -7.05
C CYS A 374 -29.38 2.93 -7.68
N ILE A 375 -28.66 3.70 -8.50
CA ILE A 375 -27.38 3.27 -9.07
C ILE A 375 -26.35 3.01 -7.96
N HIS A 376 -26.21 3.94 -7.01
CA HIS A 376 -25.29 3.80 -5.90
C HIS A 376 -25.62 2.57 -5.05
N ALA A 377 -26.89 2.38 -4.68
CA ALA A 377 -27.31 1.22 -3.92
C ALA A 377 -27.01 -0.09 -4.65
N ARG A 378 -27.24 -0.16 -5.96
CA ARG A 378 -26.92 -1.35 -6.74
C ARG A 378 -25.42 -1.61 -6.82
N LEU A 379 -24.61 -0.59 -7.10
CA LEU A 379 -23.17 -0.74 -7.32
C LEU A 379 -22.34 -0.89 -6.06
N VAL A 380 -22.81 -0.36 -4.93
CA VAL A 380 -22.04 -0.32 -3.68
C VAL A 380 -22.59 -1.30 -2.64
N HIS A 381 -23.89 -1.28 -2.40
CA HIS A 381 -24.52 -2.14 -1.40
C HIS A 381 -24.83 -3.53 -1.97
N ASN A 382 -25.56 -3.61 -3.08
CA ASN A 382 -26.03 -4.88 -3.62
C ASN A 382 -24.92 -5.69 -4.33
N SER A 383 -23.86 -5.03 -4.77
CA SER A 383 -22.68 -5.69 -5.37
C SER A 383 -21.81 -6.42 -4.34
N GLY A 384 -22.05 -6.18 -3.05
CA GLY A 384 -21.19 -6.67 -1.97
C GLY A 384 -19.89 -5.87 -1.80
N MET A 385 -19.70 -4.75 -2.52
CA MET A 385 -18.49 -3.94 -2.41
C MET A 385 -18.26 -3.43 -0.98
N LEU A 386 -19.32 -2.97 -0.30
CA LEU A 386 -19.27 -2.56 1.10
C LEU A 386 -18.65 -3.65 1.99
N ARG A 387 -19.11 -4.90 1.84
CA ARG A 387 -18.64 -6.04 2.62
C ARG A 387 -17.23 -6.48 2.20
N ARG A 388 -16.96 -6.54 0.89
CA ARG A 388 -15.69 -7.00 0.32
C ARG A 388 -14.50 -6.17 0.79
N PHE A 389 -14.70 -4.86 0.95
CA PHE A 389 -13.65 -3.92 1.34
C PHE A 389 -13.81 -3.39 2.77
N ALA A 390 -14.57 -4.09 3.62
CA ALA A 390 -14.84 -3.65 4.99
C ALA A 390 -13.57 -3.45 5.83
N CYS A 391 -12.53 -4.25 5.59
CA CYS A 391 -11.23 -4.15 6.27
C CYS A 391 -10.15 -3.51 5.40
N ASP A 392 -10.48 -3.09 4.17
CA ASP A 392 -9.55 -2.40 3.26
C ASP A 392 -10.23 -1.23 2.53
N PRO A 393 -10.44 -0.10 3.23
CA PRO A 393 -11.13 1.06 2.68
C PRO A 393 -10.43 1.68 1.49
N LEU A 394 -9.09 1.74 1.45
CA LEU A 394 -8.41 2.42 0.35
C LEU A 394 -8.55 1.61 -0.94
N ARG A 395 -8.52 0.27 -0.88
CA ARG A 395 -8.87 -0.57 -2.03
C ARG A 395 -10.35 -0.44 -2.40
N GLY A 396 -11.24 -0.31 -1.43
CA GLY A 396 -12.67 -0.06 -1.68
C GLY A 396 -12.92 1.26 -2.40
N LEU A 397 -12.30 2.36 -1.95
CA LEU A 397 -12.39 3.67 -2.57
C LEU A 397 -11.77 3.69 -3.97
N ARG A 398 -10.65 2.98 -4.17
CA ARG A 398 -10.09 2.75 -5.51
C ARG A 398 -11.06 1.99 -6.40
N ALA A 399 -11.66 0.90 -5.92
CA ALA A 399 -12.64 0.13 -6.67
C ALA A 399 -13.86 0.99 -7.08
N LEU A 400 -14.33 1.89 -6.20
CA LEU A 400 -15.37 2.88 -6.54
C LEU A 400 -14.92 3.88 -7.61
N ALA A 401 -13.67 4.33 -7.55
CA ALA A 401 -13.08 5.22 -8.55
C ALA A 401 -12.90 4.53 -9.92
N ASP A 402 -12.72 3.21 -9.94
CA ASP A 402 -12.49 2.43 -11.15
C ASP A 402 -13.79 1.92 -11.81
N LEU A 403 -14.96 2.13 -11.18
CA LEU A 403 -16.25 1.78 -11.78
C LEU A 403 -16.49 2.51 -13.11
N ARG A 404 -17.14 1.80 -14.04
CA ARG A 404 -17.61 2.32 -15.34
C ARG A 404 -18.93 3.05 -15.19
N TRP A 405 -18.90 4.20 -14.52
CA TRP A 405 -20.08 5.02 -14.25
C TRP A 405 -20.88 5.41 -15.51
N GLU A 406 -20.25 5.45 -16.68
CA GLU A 406 -20.90 5.74 -17.97
C GLU A 406 -21.87 4.65 -18.40
N ASP A 407 -21.58 3.38 -18.08
CA ASP A 407 -22.47 2.24 -18.37
C ASP A 407 -23.80 2.36 -17.60
N GLU A 408 -23.82 3.23 -16.59
CA GLU A 408 -24.94 3.50 -15.70
C GLU A 408 -25.70 4.78 -16.06
N GLY A 409 -25.40 5.36 -17.22
CA GLY A 409 -26.10 6.52 -17.76
C GLY A 409 -25.54 7.87 -17.31
N LEU A 410 -24.36 7.90 -16.67
CA LEU A 410 -23.65 9.16 -16.45
C LEU A 410 -22.94 9.59 -17.74
N CYS A 411 -22.94 10.89 -18.03
CA CYS A 411 -22.08 11.43 -19.08
C CYS A 411 -20.61 11.37 -18.62
N GLY A 412 -19.66 11.38 -19.58
CA GLY A 412 -18.23 11.27 -19.27
C GLY A 412 -17.71 12.33 -18.29
N ALA A 413 -18.24 13.55 -18.34
CA ALA A 413 -17.88 14.61 -17.38
C ALA A 413 -18.31 14.28 -15.95
N CYS A 414 -19.56 13.83 -15.75
CA CYS A 414 -20.07 13.43 -14.43
C CYS A 414 -19.41 12.16 -13.90
N ALA A 415 -19.14 11.19 -14.78
CA ALA A 415 -18.38 10.00 -14.42
C ALA A 415 -16.98 10.38 -13.92
N ASN A 416 -16.23 11.19 -14.68
CA ASN A 416 -14.88 11.63 -14.29
C ASN A 416 -14.85 12.44 -13.00
N ALA A 417 -15.80 13.36 -12.81
CA ALA A 417 -15.91 14.12 -11.57
C ALA A 417 -16.16 13.19 -10.38
N ARG A 418 -17.02 12.17 -10.54
CA ARG A 418 -17.28 11.15 -9.51
C ARG A 418 -16.05 10.31 -9.18
N ARG A 419 -15.28 9.89 -10.19
CA ARG A 419 -13.99 9.22 -9.96
C ARG A 419 -13.02 10.11 -9.19
N ALA A 420 -12.96 11.40 -9.53
CA ALA A 420 -12.10 12.36 -8.84
C ALA A 420 -12.47 12.51 -7.35
N VAL A 421 -13.77 12.55 -7.02
CA VAL A 421 -14.23 12.57 -5.61
C VAL A 421 -13.75 11.34 -4.85
N TRP A 422 -13.88 10.13 -5.42
CA TRP A 422 -13.42 8.92 -4.74
C TRP A 422 -11.90 8.85 -4.59
N ARG A 423 -11.14 9.35 -5.57
CA ARG A 423 -9.68 9.48 -5.44
C ARG A 423 -9.30 10.48 -4.36
N ALA A 424 -9.96 11.64 -4.32
CA ALA A 424 -9.71 12.65 -3.28
C ALA A 424 -10.05 12.12 -1.89
N GLU A 425 -11.14 11.39 -1.74
CA GLU A 425 -11.52 10.75 -0.48
C GLU A 425 -10.49 9.69 -0.07
N ARG A 426 -9.95 8.92 -1.03
CA ARG A 426 -8.88 7.94 -0.78
C ARG A 426 -7.60 8.61 -0.27
N GLU A 427 -7.16 9.69 -0.91
CA GLU A 427 -6.00 10.49 -0.45
C GLU A 427 -6.26 11.09 0.94
N ARG A 428 -7.48 11.59 1.18
CA ARG A 428 -7.89 12.14 2.48
C ARG A 428 -7.78 11.09 3.59
N VAL A 429 -8.29 9.87 3.36
CA VAL A 429 -8.17 8.77 4.32
C VAL A 429 -6.71 8.40 4.56
N TRP A 430 -5.87 8.34 3.51
CA TRP A 430 -4.44 8.08 3.65
C TRP A 430 -3.68 9.14 4.44
N ALA A 431 -4.07 10.42 4.32
CA ALA A 431 -3.51 11.52 5.11
C ALA A 431 -3.99 11.48 6.57
N LEU A 432 -5.23 11.07 6.84
CA LEU A 432 -5.70 10.90 8.22
C LEU A 432 -4.93 9.83 9.00
N MET A 433 -4.39 8.84 8.28
CA MET A 433 -3.59 7.77 8.89
C MET A 433 -2.25 8.26 9.47
N ASP A 434 -1.72 9.41 9.01
CA ASP A 434 -0.51 10.00 9.59
C ASP A 434 -0.69 10.21 11.10
N GLY A 435 -1.78 10.85 11.50
CA GLY A 435 -2.10 11.10 12.90
C GLY A 435 -2.54 9.88 13.74
N TRP A 436 -2.58 8.68 13.16
CA TRP A 436 -2.91 7.45 13.93
C TRP A 436 -1.68 6.74 14.45
N PHE A 437 -0.57 6.85 13.71
CA PHE A 437 0.72 6.26 14.06
C PHE A 437 1.70 7.30 14.58
N GLU A 438 1.40 8.59 14.44
CA GLU A 438 2.06 9.68 15.14
C GLU A 438 1.49 9.80 16.56
N GLY A 439 2.27 9.44 17.57
CA GLY A 439 1.96 9.67 18.98
C GLY A 439 3.18 9.38 19.83
N ASP A 440 3.33 10.09 20.95
CA ASP A 440 4.44 9.91 21.89
C ASP A 440 4.53 8.44 22.33
N TRP A 441 5.39 7.69 21.66
CA TRP A 441 5.72 6.30 21.97
C TRP A 441 6.30 6.16 23.39
N ASP A 442 6.76 7.28 23.95
CA ASP A 442 7.43 7.40 25.26
C ASP A 442 6.49 7.73 26.43
N SER A 443 5.18 7.94 26.21
CA SER A 443 4.23 8.25 27.30
C SER A 443 3.79 7.02 28.13
N GLY A 444 4.60 5.95 28.15
CA GLY A 444 4.28 4.65 28.74
C GLY A 444 4.94 4.38 30.09
#